data_AF-A0AAJ4ZSF8-F1
#
_entry.id   AF-A0AAJ4ZSF8-F1
#
_cell.length_a   1.000
_cell.length_b   1.000
_cell.length_c   1.000
_cell.angle_alpha   90.00
_cell.angle_beta   90.00
_cell.angle_gamma   90.00
#
_symmetry.space_group_name_H-M   'P 1'
#
loop_
_entity.id
_entity.type
_entity.pdbx_description
1 polymer ?
#
loop_
_entity_poly.entity_id
_entity_poly.type
_entity_poly.pdbx_seq_one_letter_code
_entity_poly.pdbx_strand_id
1 'polypeptide(L)' 'MIYYETTCICCKKPFKLLEGTRKYQLYKVNRNRRLTCEHCDQKIHAEARKSLLGKLN' A
#
# COMPACT_ATOMS: atom_id res chain seq x y z
N MET A 1 19.80 -0.65 8.72
CA MET A 1 18.55 -0.14 8.10
C MET A 1 17.38 -0.64 8.92
N ILE A 2 16.57 0.25 9.48
CA ILE A 2 15.40 -0.11 10.28
C ILE A 2 14.22 -0.35 9.31
N TYR A 3 13.51 -1.45 9.50
CA TYR A 3 12.30 -1.76 8.75
C TYR A 3 11.29 -2.46 9.66
N TYR A 4 10.01 -2.32 9.33
CA TYR A 4 8.94 -3.14 9.91
C TYR A 4 8.46 -4.15 8.88
N GLU A 5 8.06 -5.33 9.34
CA GLU A 5 7.34 -6.29 8.51
C GLU A 5 5.85 -6.24 8.87
N THR A 6 5.02 -6.13 7.85
CA THR A 6 3.56 -6.13 8.01
C THR A 6 2.91 -6.88 6.86
N THR A 7 1.65 -7.25 7.02
CA THR A 7 0.93 -8.06 6.05
C THR A 7 0.03 -7.19 5.18
N CYS A 8 0.12 -7.38 3.86
CA CYS A 8 -0.74 -6.68 2.92
C CYS A 8 -2.20 -7.10 3.12
N ILE A 9 -3.10 -6.13 3.23
CA ILE A 9 -4.53 -6.44 3.40
C ILE A 9 -5.16 -7.10 2.17
N CYS A 10 -4.63 -6.84 0.97
CA CYS A 10 -5.17 -7.34 -0.29
C CYS A 10 -4.66 -8.75 -0.61
N CYS A 11 -3.34 -8.96 -0.64
CA CYS A 11 -2.76 -10.24 -1.03
C CYS A 11 -2.33 -11.12 0.14
N LYS A 12 -2.48 -10.64 1.39
CA LYS A 12 -2.07 -11.34 2.62
C LYS A 12 -0.59 -11.75 2.68
N LYS A 13 0.23 -11.22 1.76
CA LYS A 13 1.68 -11.46 1.76
C LYS A 13 2.38 -10.49 2.73
N PRO A 14 3.39 -10.94 3.49
CA PRO A 14 4.23 -10.04 4.26
C PRO A 14 5.04 -9.14 3.32
N PHE A 15 5.24 -7.89 3.72
CA PHE A 15 6.07 -6.93 3.01
C PHE A 15 6.81 -6.03 4.00
N LYS A 16 7.91 -5.47 3.53
CA LYS A 16 8.81 -4.63 4.33
C LYS A 16 8.42 -3.17 4.18
N LEU A 17 8.29 -2.49 5.31
CA LEU A 17 8.16 -1.05 5.44
C LEU A 17 9.52 -0.48 5.77
N LEU A 18 10.16 0.12 4.79
CA LEU A 18 11.45 0.79 4.96
C LEU A 18 11.27 2.13 5.68
N GLU A 19 12.15 2.39 6.64
CA GLU A 19 12.26 3.70 7.28
C GLU A 19 12.45 4.82 6.25
N GLY A 20 11.76 5.95 6.45
CA GLY A 20 11.72 7.07 5.50
C GLY A 20 10.56 7.03 4.51
N THR A 21 9.86 5.89 4.36
CA THR A 21 8.64 5.84 3.54
C THR A 21 7.43 6.43 4.27
N ARG A 22 6.50 7.02 3.53
CA ARG A 22 5.22 7.50 4.09
C ARG A 22 4.44 6.36 4.78
N LYS A 23 4.47 5.15 4.21
CA LYS A 23 3.82 3.97 4.80
C LYS A 23 4.45 3.58 6.15
N TYR A 24 5.76 3.72 6.31
CA TYR A 24 6.45 3.51 7.59
C TYR A 24 6.01 4.51 8.65
N GLN A 25 5.94 5.80 8.32
CA GLN A 25 5.44 6.83 9.25
C GLN A 25 4.00 6.57 9.66
N LEU A 26 3.14 6.22 8.70
CA LEU A 26 1.74 5.88 8.95
C LEU A 26 1.59 4.65 9.84
N TYR A 27 2.43 3.62 9.64
CA TYR A 27 2.47 2.43 10.48
C TYR A 27 2.93 2.75 11.92
N LYS A 28 3.90 3.67 12.06
CA LYS A 28 4.42 4.09 13.37
C LYS A 28 3.37 4.85 14.19
N VAL A 29 2.56 5.69 13.52
CA VAL A 29 1.44 6.42 14.16
C VAL A 29 0.27 5.50 14.48
N ASN A 30 -0.06 4.56 13.57
CA ASN A 30 -1.14 3.60 13.79
C ASN A 30 -0.77 2.22 13.23
N ARG A 31 -0.35 1.32 14.12
CA ARG A 31 0.07 -0.05 13.77
C ARG A 31 -1.06 -0.92 13.24
N ASN A 32 -2.32 -0.59 13.57
CA ASN A 32 -3.50 -1.31 13.10
C ASN A 32 -4.01 -0.79 11.74
N ARG A 33 -3.30 0.15 11.12
CA ARG A 33 -3.69 0.69 9.82
C ARG A 33 -3.61 -0.40 8.75
N ARG A 34 -4.66 -0.46 7.94
CA ARG A 34 -4.71 -1.31 6.74
C ARG A 34 -3.71 -0.80 5.71
N LEU A 35 -2.64 -1.55 5.49
CA LEU A 35 -1.60 -1.22 4.52
C LEU A 35 -1.54 -2.25 3.39
N THR A 36 -1.17 -1.76 2.22
CA THR A 36 -1.02 -2.53 0.98
C THR A 36 0.46 -2.57 0.58
N CYS A 37 0.90 -3.74 0.10
CA CYS A 37 2.19 -3.83 -0.56
C CYS A 37 2.18 -3.01 -1.87
N GLU A 38 3.36 -2.65 -2.36
CA GLU A 38 3.53 -1.84 -3.57
C GLU A 38 2.81 -2.44 -4.79
N HIS A 39 2.86 -3.76 -4.95
CA HIS A 39 2.19 -4.47 -6.04
C HIS A 39 0.67 -4.28 -6.03
N CYS A 40 0.04 -4.38 -4.86
CA CYS A 40 -1.40 -4.17 -4.72
C CYS A 40 -1.76 -2.70 -4.89
N ASP A 41 -0.91 -1.80 -4.39
CA ASP A 41 -1.04 -0.35 -4.57
C ASP A 41 -1.08 0.02 -6.05
N GLN A 42 -0.11 -0.47 -6.83
CA GLN A 42 -0.02 -0.24 -8.27
C GLN A 42 -1.24 -0.78 -9.01
N LYS A 43 -1.73 -1.97 -8.65
CA LYS A 43 -2.97 -2.53 -9.24
C LYS A 43 -4.18 -1.66 -8.96
N ILE A 44 -4.38 -1.26 -7.69
CA ILE A 44 -5.49 -0.37 -7.29
C ILE A 44 -5.41 0.96 -8.06
N HIS A 45 -4.21 1.56 -8.14
CA HIS A 45 -4.01 2.79 -8.89
C HIS A 45 -4.25 2.61 -10.40
N ALA A 46 -3.86 1.48 -10.98
CA ALA A 46 -4.10 1.17 -12.40
C ALA A 46 -5.59 0.96 -12.68
N GLU A 47 -6.29 0.21 -11.84
CA GLU A 47 -7.75 -0.02 -11.94
C GLU A 47 -8.53 1.28 -11.73
N ALA A 48 -8.15 2.09 -10.73
CA ALA A 48 -8.75 3.41 -10.50
C ALA A 48 -8.57 4.33 -11.72
N ARG A 49 -7.37 4.37 -12.32
CA ARG A 49 -7.11 5.12 -13.55
C ARG A 49 -7.95 4.64 -14.72
N LYS A 50 -8.04 3.32 -14.94
CA LYS A 50 -8.89 2.73 -15.99
C LYS A 50 -10.36 3.08 -15.79
N SER A 51 -10.87 3.00 -14.56
CA SER A 51 -12.25 3.34 -14.24
C SER A 51 -12.56 4.83 -14.42
N LEU A 52 -11.59 5.72 -14.15
CA LEU A 52 -11.72 7.16 -14.38
C LEU A 52 -11.81 7.47 -15.88
N LEU A 53 -10.91 6.91 -16.69
CA LEU A 53 -10.90 7.12 -18.14
C LEU A 53 -12.14 6.53 -18.82
N GLY A 54 -12.65 5.39 -18.35
CA GLY A 54 -13.87 4.77 -18.89
C GLY A 54 -15.16 5.53 -18.57
N LYS A 55 -15.15 6.48 -17.62
CA LYS A 55 -16.31 7.35 -17.28
C LYS A 55 -16.30 8.69 -18.02
N LEU A 56 -15.22 9.00 -18.74
CA LEU A 56 -15.07 10.22 -19.54
C LEU A 56 -15.46 10.04 -21.01
N ASN A 57 -15.88 8.83 -21.40
CA ASN A 57 -16.40 8.51 -22.73
C ASN A 57 -17.91 8.28 -22.68
#